data_AF-A0A967Q9L6-F1
#
_entry.id   AF-A0A967Q9L6-F1
#
_cell.length_a   1.000
_cell.length_b   1.000
_cell.length_c   1.000
_cell.angle_alpha   90.00
_cell.angle_beta   90.00
_cell.angle_gamma   90.00
#
_symmetry.space_group_name_H-M   'P 1'
#
loop_
_entity.id
_entity.type
_entity.pdbx_description
1 polymer ?
#
loop_
_entity_poly.entity_id
_entity_poly.type
_entity_poly.pdbx_seq_one_letter_code
_entity_poly.pdbx_strand_id
1 'polypeptide(L)'
;MRTAAAAIPAGGTWLERQRPAHYTIQLGADEDRTVLQQRARALGLDKDYAIFRSERNGRALYALIYGAFTTPTQAGSAIDDMPDDWKRDNPWIRDFRGIRRAAGQSSR
;
A
#
# COMPACT_ATOMS: atom_id res chain seq x y z
N MET A 1 -27.28 6.54 -4.82
CA MET A 1 -26.99 7.24 -3.55
C MET A 1 -25.49 7.35 -3.41
N ARG A 2 -24.97 8.57 -3.25
CA ARG A 2 -23.54 8.89 -3.07
C ARG A 2 -23.09 8.42 -1.68
N THR A 3 -21.92 7.80 -1.57
CA THR A 3 -21.26 7.62 -0.26
C THR A 3 -19.75 7.75 -0.37
N ALA A 4 -19.30 8.92 0.09
CA ALA A 4 -18.00 9.26 0.68
C ALA A 4 -16.72 8.97 -0.12
N ALA A 5 -16.23 10.05 -0.75
CA ALA A 5 -14.81 10.38 -0.69
C ALA A 5 -14.44 10.61 0.79
N ALA A 6 -14.15 9.53 1.52
CA ALA A 6 -13.66 9.60 2.88
C ALA A 6 -12.14 9.73 2.85
N ALA A 7 -11.71 10.88 3.38
CA ALA A 7 -10.36 11.37 3.60
C ALA A 7 -9.28 10.30 3.76
N ILE A 8 -8.10 10.62 3.22
CA ILE A 8 -6.87 9.96 3.60
C ILE A 8 -6.42 10.52 4.96
N PRO A 9 -6.41 9.72 6.05
CA PRO A 9 -5.34 9.93 7.01
C PRO A 9 -4.77 8.62 7.61
N ALA A 10 -3.47 8.68 7.92
CA ALA A 10 -2.48 7.59 8.10
C ALA A 10 -2.02 6.96 6.77
N GLY A 11 -1.33 7.76 5.95
CA GLY A 11 -0.65 7.28 4.73
C GLY A 11 -0.62 8.28 3.57
N GLY A 12 -1.57 9.21 3.50
CA GLY A 12 -1.73 10.15 2.37
C GLY A 12 -0.56 11.07 2.16
N THR A 13 -0.09 11.69 3.24
CA THR A 13 1.11 12.55 3.19
C THR A 13 2.36 11.76 2.86
N TRP A 14 2.50 10.50 3.31
CA TRP A 14 3.67 9.71 2.97
C TRP A 14 3.65 9.30 1.50
N LEU A 15 2.55 8.74 1.01
CA LEU A 15 2.39 8.29 -0.38
C LEU A 15 2.55 9.45 -1.38
N GLU A 16 1.98 10.62 -1.08
CA GLU A 16 2.09 11.81 -1.93
C GLU A 16 3.53 12.35 -2.03
N ARG A 17 4.33 12.19 -0.97
CA ARG A 17 5.75 12.58 -0.95
C ARG A 17 6.66 11.62 -1.73
N GLN A 18 6.21 10.40 -2.02
CA GLN A 18 7.06 9.40 -2.69
C GLN A 18 7.22 9.69 -4.18
N ARG A 19 8.44 9.59 -4.70
CA ARG A 19 8.70 9.82 -6.12
C ARG A 19 8.00 8.76 -6.99
N PRO A 20 7.32 9.14 -8.09
CA PRO A 20 6.64 8.17 -8.96
C PRO A 20 7.57 7.11 -9.58
N ALA A 21 8.87 7.37 -9.65
CA ALA A 21 9.89 6.44 -10.17
C ALA A 21 10.39 5.44 -9.12
N HIS A 22 9.97 5.55 -7.86
CA HIS A 22 10.32 4.62 -6.80
C HIS A 22 9.36 3.43 -6.75
N TYR A 23 9.79 2.43 -6.01
CA TYR A 23 9.11 1.18 -5.78
C TYR A 23 8.70 1.08 -4.30
N THR A 24 7.71 0.27 -4.03
CA THR A 24 7.22 -0.05 -2.70
C THR A 24 6.78 -1.50 -2.70
N ILE A 25 6.61 -2.06 -1.52
CA ILE A 25 6.14 -3.42 -1.34
C ILE A 25 4.71 -3.32 -0.84
N GLN A 26 3.76 -3.96 -1.51
CA GLN A 26 2.44 -4.14 -0.92
C GLN A 26 2.36 -5.49 -0.22
N LEU A 27 1.91 -5.41 1.03
CA LEU A 27 1.84 -6.49 1.99
C LEU A 27 0.46 -7.16 2.02
N GLY A 28 -0.53 -6.54 1.38
CA GLY A 28 -1.87 -7.09 1.30
C GLY A 28 -2.89 -6.09 0.76
N ALA A 29 -4.07 -6.59 0.43
CA ALA A 29 -5.24 -5.78 0.15
C ALA A 29 -6.48 -6.44 0.74
N ASP A 30 -7.39 -5.63 1.25
CA ASP A 30 -8.62 -6.07 1.91
C ASP A 30 -9.76 -5.07 1.64
N GLU A 31 -11.01 -5.52 1.71
CA GLU A 31 -12.19 -4.65 1.62
C GLU A 31 -12.35 -3.79 2.89
N ASP A 32 -11.85 -4.27 4.02
CA ASP A 32 -11.87 -3.53 5.29
C ASP A 32 -10.50 -2.93 5.63
N ARG A 33 -10.48 -1.59 5.69
CA ARG A 33 -9.31 -0.81 6.12
C ARG A 33 -8.83 -1.19 7.52
N THR A 34 -9.73 -1.55 8.42
CA THR A 34 -9.45 -1.88 9.82
C THR A 34 -8.59 -3.14 9.91
N VAL A 35 -8.87 -4.14 9.07
CA VAL A 35 -8.08 -5.38 8.97
C VAL A 35 -6.64 -5.04 8.58
N LEU A 36 -6.44 -4.16 7.60
CA LEU A 36 -5.11 -3.73 7.20
C LEU A 36 -4.40 -2.90 8.28
N GLN A 37 -5.13 -2.10 9.05
CA GLN A 37 -4.54 -1.36 10.18
C GLN A 37 -4.09 -2.29 11.30
N GLN A 38 -4.90 -3.29 11.65
CA GLN A 38 -4.54 -4.30 12.64
C GLN A 38 -3.34 -5.12 12.17
N ARG A 39 -3.32 -5.49 10.89
CA ARG A 39 -2.18 -6.16 10.26
C ARG A 39 -0.92 -5.29 10.32
N ALA A 40 -1.00 -4.02 9.94
CA ALA A 40 0.14 -3.11 10.03
C ALA A 40 0.71 -3.05 11.47
N ARG A 41 -0.15 -3.01 12.49
CA ARG A 41 0.27 -3.08 13.90
C ARG A 41 0.89 -4.43 14.27
N ALA A 42 0.29 -5.54 13.84
CA ALA A 42 0.80 -6.88 14.10
C ALA A 42 2.19 -7.10 13.46
N LEU A 43 2.44 -6.47 12.32
CA LEU A 43 3.72 -6.45 11.63
C LEU A 43 4.73 -5.47 12.25
N GLY A 44 4.32 -4.61 13.19
CA GLY A 44 5.19 -3.58 13.78
C GLY A 44 5.47 -2.40 12.84
N LEU A 45 4.55 -2.09 11.92
CA LEU A 45 4.68 -0.96 11.01
C LEU A 45 4.37 0.37 11.73
N ASP A 46 5.43 1.04 12.18
CA ASP A 46 5.32 2.34 12.85
C ASP A 46 5.48 3.52 11.87
N LYS A 47 6.19 3.33 10.77
CA LYS A 47 6.53 4.35 9.78
C LYS A 47 6.64 3.77 8.37
N ASP A 48 6.78 4.66 7.40
CA ASP A 48 7.02 4.32 5.99
C ASP A 48 5.99 3.35 5.39
N TYR A 49 4.77 3.39 5.91
CA TYR A 49 3.65 2.65 5.36
C TYR A 49 2.51 3.60 4.98
N ALA A 50 1.65 3.13 4.09
CA ALA A 50 0.40 3.79 3.78
C ALA A 50 -0.69 2.76 3.47
N ILE A 51 -1.91 3.09 3.85
CA ILE A 51 -3.09 2.37 3.39
C ILE A 51 -3.88 3.31 2.49
N PHE A 52 -4.07 2.92 1.24
CA PHE A 52 -4.83 3.71 0.27
C PHE A 52 -5.99 2.89 -0.27
N ARG A 53 -7.08 3.58 -0.63
CA ARG A 53 -8.21 2.98 -1.32
C ARG A 53 -7.87 2.89 -2.81
N SER A 54 -8.16 1.74 -3.40
CA SER A 54 -8.02 1.43 -4.81
C SER A 54 -9.29 0.76 -5.30
N GLU A 55 -9.55 0.84 -6.60
CA GLU A 55 -10.61 0.05 -7.22
C GLU A 55 -9.98 -1.05 -8.07
N ARG A 56 -10.42 -2.29 -7.86
CA ARG A 56 -10.03 -3.43 -8.67
C ARG A 56 -11.28 -4.16 -9.09
N ASN A 57 -11.52 -4.25 -10.40
CA ASN A 57 -12.66 -4.96 -10.99
C ASN A 57 -14.03 -4.46 -10.46
N GLY A 58 -14.22 -3.15 -10.29
CA GLY A 58 -15.47 -2.58 -9.78
C GLY A 58 -15.67 -2.73 -8.27
N ARG A 59 -14.69 -3.28 -7.53
CA ARG A 59 -14.70 -3.39 -6.07
C ARG A 59 -13.71 -2.42 -5.46
N ALA A 60 -14.17 -1.69 -4.46
CA ALA A 60 -13.31 -0.84 -3.65
C ALA A 60 -12.53 -1.70 -2.65
N LEU A 61 -11.20 -1.71 -2.81
CA LEU A 61 -10.26 -2.44 -1.94
C LEU A 61 -9.26 -1.46 -1.35
N TYR A 62 -8.90 -1.66 -0.09
CA TYR A 62 -7.77 -1.00 0.51
C TYR A 62 -6.51 -1.82 0.27
N ALA A 63 -5.38 -1.15 0.04
CA ALA A 63 -4.08 -1.79 -0.12
C ALA A 63 -3.10 -1.23 0.91
N LEU A 64 -2.36 -2.11 1.59
CA LEU A 64 -1.30 -1.77 2.53
C LEU A 64 0.05 -1.85 1.82
N ILE A 65 0.75 -0.73 1.74
CA ILE A 65 2.09 -0.60 1.19
C ILE A 65 3.10 -0.20 2.26
N TYR A 66 4.35 -0.61 2.08
CA TYR A 66 5.47 -0.34 2.97
C TYR A 66 6.77 -0.10 2.20
N GLY A 67 7.54 0.86 2.70
CA GLY A 67 8.86 1.22 2.23
C GLY A 67 8.84 1.98 0.91
N ALA A 68 9.89 2.77 0.69
CA ALA A 68 10.15 3.42 -0.59
C ALA A 68 11.56 3.05 -1.04
N PHE A 69 11.65 2.37 -2.17
CA PHE A 69 12.87 1.79 -2.71
C PHE A 69 13.19 2.42 -4.06
N THR A 70 14.47 2.64 -4.35
CA THR A 70 14.85 3.30 -5.61
C THR A 70 14.78 2.33 -6.79
N THR A 71 14.97 1.03 -6.53
CA THR A 71 15.00 -0.02 -7.56
C THR A 71 14.17 -1.24 -7.14
N PRO A 72 13.74 -2.07 -8.10
CA PRO A 72 13.06 -3.34 -7.79
C PRO A 72 13.96 -4.28 -6.98
N THR A 73 15.27 -4.28 -7.24
CA THR A 73 16.24 -5.11 -6.51
C THR A 73 16.29 -4.74 -5.02
N GLN A 74 16.29 -3.45 -4.69
CA GLN A 74 16.22 -3.01 -3.29
C GLN A 74 14.92 -3.46 -2.61
N ALA A 75 13.79 -3.38 -3.31
CA ALA A 75 12.52 -3.89 -2.79
C ALA A 75 12.55 -5.41 -2.62
N GLY A 76 13.18 -6.14 -3.54
CA GLY A 76 13.38 -7.59 -3.44
C GLY A 76 14.21 -7.98 -2.22
N SER A 77 15.38 -7.35 -2.03
CA SER A 77 16.20 -7.58 -0.83
C SER A 77 15.45 -7.25 0.46
N ALA A 78 14.64 -6.18 0.47
CA ALA A 78 13.80 -5.87 1.62
C ALA A 78 12.72 -6.93 1.88
N ILE A 79 12.18 -7.58 0.85
CA ILE A 79 11.30 -8.76 1.02
C ILE A 79 12.09 -9.93 1.60
N ASP A 80 13.32 -10.17 1.14
CA ASP A 80 14.16 -11.25 1.66
C ASP A 80 14.53 -11.04 3.14
N ASP A 81 14.75 -9.79 3.54
CA ASP A 81 15.05 -9.39 4.93
C ASP A 81 13.80 -9.36 5.84
N MET A 82 12.59 -9.43 5.28
CA MET A 82 11.36 -9.42 6.07
C MET A 82 11.17 -10.72 6.87
N PRO A 83 10.52 -10.64 8.05
CA PRO A 83 10.08 -11.82 8.79
C PRO A 83 9.19 -12.72 7.94
N ASP A 84 9.22 -14.03 8.18
CA ASP A 84 8.42 -15.01 7.43
C ASP A 84 6.91 -14.71 7.47
N ASP A 85 6.44 -14.10 8.55
CA ASP A 85 5.03 -13.67 8.68
C ASP A 85 4.62 -12.65 7.62
N TRP A 86 5.54 -11.81 7.16
CA TRP A 86 5.28 -10.86 6.07
C TRP A 86 5.32 -11.55 4.71
N LYS A 87 6.20 -12.55 4.54
CA LYS A 87 6.35 -13.33 3.30
C LYS A 87 5.13 -14.23 3.03
N ARG A 88 4.42 -14.66 4.08
CA ARG A 88 3.19 -15.46 3.98
C ARG A 88 2.08 -14.82 3.16
N ASP A 89 2.02 -13.50 3.14
CA ASP A 89 1.03 -12.75 2.37
C ASP A 89 1.45 -12.49 0.91
N ASN A 90 2.53 -13.15 0.48
CA ASN A 90 3.11 -13.08 -0.85
C ASN A 90 3.32 -11.62 -1.32
N PRO A 91 4.17 -10.87 -0.61
CA PRO A 91 4.37 -9.45 -0.83
C PRO A 91 4.81 -9.19 -2.27
N TRP A 92 4.18 -8.21 -2.91
CA TRP A 92 4.44 -7.90 -4.31
C TRP A 92 5.09 -6.52 -4.47
N ILE A 93 6.07 -6.43 -5.37
CA ILE A 93 6.73 -5.16 -5.68
C ILE A 93 5.81 -4.34 -6.59
N ARG A 94 5.63 -3.07 -6.25
CA ARG A 94 4.81 -2.10 -6.97
C ARG A 94 5.57 -0.82 -7.20
N ASP A 95 5.36 -0.19 -8.35
CA ASP A 95 5.85 1.17 -8.58
C ASP A 95 4.84 2.21 -8.07
N PHE A 96 5.34 3.33 -7.55
CA PHE A 96 4.47 4.40 -7.04
C PHE A 96 3.64 5.05 -8.13
N ARG A 97 4.08 5.05 -9.39
CA ARG A 97 3.30 5.56 -10.52
C ARG A 97 2.06 4.69 -10.77
N GLY A 98 2.16 3.37 -10.67
CA GLY A 98 1.05 2.43 -10.70
C GLY A 98 0.08 2.67 -9.53
N ILE A 99 0.62 2.85 -8.32
CA ILE A 99 -0.20 3.13 -7.12
C ILE A 99 -0.94 4.45 -7.24
N ARG A 100 -0.28 5.53 -7.68
CA ARG A 100 -0.92 6.84 -7.88
C ARG A 100 -2.05 6.76 -8.89
N ARG A 101 -1.87 5.99 -9.97
CA ARG A 101 -2.95 5.71 -10.93
C ARG A 101 -4.09 4.94 -10.27
N ALA A 102 -3.81 3.90 -9.49
CA ALA A 102 -4.83 3.11 -8.81
C ALA A 102 -5.60 3.91 -7.74
N ALA A 103 -4.90 4.73 -6.96
CA ALA A 103 -5.48 5.61 -5.95
C ALA A 103 -6.31 6.74 -6.59
N GLY A 104 -5.80 7.33 -7.68
CA GLY A 104 -6.46 8.42 -8.42
C GLY A 104 -7.60 7.98 -9.34
N GLN A 105 -7.66 6.70 -9.73
CA GLN A 105 -8.76 6.13 -10.53
C GLN A 105 -10.08 5.97 -9.74
N SER A 106 -10.12 6.35 -8.46
CA SER A 106 -11.33 6.32 -7.62
C SER A 106 -12.43 7.33 -8.05
N SER A 107 -12.37 7.90 -9.25
CA SER A 107 -13.39 8.79 -9.81
C SER A 107 -13.27 8.88 -11.34
N ARG A 108 -14.15 8.19 -12.06
CA ARG A 108 -14.80 8.67 -13.28
C ARG A 108 -16.14 7.99 -13.46
#